data_AF-A0A0H3D591-F1
#
_entry.id   AF-A0A0H3D591-F1
#
_cell.length_a   1.000
_cell.length_b   1.000
_cell.length_c   1.000
_cell.angle_alpha   90.00
_cell.angle_beta   90.00
_cell.angle_gamma   90.00
#
_symmetry.space_group_name_H-M   'P 1'
#
loop_
_entity.id
_entity.type
_entity.pdbx_description
1 polymer ?
#
loop_
_entity_poly.entity_id
_entity_poly.type
_entity_poly.pdbx_seq_one_letter_code
_entity_poly.pdbx_strand_id
1 'polypeptide(L)' 'MIEVAPPGVRTGLMGQQDNEQAMPLDEFLTEALALLEADPAAQEIVVEGAEFARDAVANGSYDQVLAMLGGSKA' A
#
# COMPACT_ATOMS: atom_id res chain seq x y z
N MET A 1 18.99 -0.43 -2.34
CA MET A 1 17.83 0.47 -2.15
C MET A 1 16.62 -0.43 -2.19
N ILE A 2 15.73 -0.34 -1.20
CA ILE A 2 14.51 -1.15 -1.11
C ILE A 2 13.34 -0.23 -1.47
N GLU A 3 12.45 -0.68 -2.35
CA GLU A 3 11.17 -0.01 -2.63
C GLU A 3 10.15 -0.41 -1.56
N VAL A 4 9.38 0.54 -1.07
CA VAL A 4 8.30 0.26 -0.11
C VAL A 4 7.00 0.75 -0.74
N ALA A 5 6.06 -0.18 -0.97
CA ALA A 5 4.77 0.08 -1.59
C ALA A 5 3.66 0.07 -0.53
N PRO A 6 3.23 1.23 -0.02
CA PRO A 6 2.14 1.33 0.94
C PRO A 6 0.76 1.40 0.27
N PRO A 7 -0.33 1.10 0.99
CA PRO A 7 -1.67 1.56 0.64
C PRO A 7 -1.81 3.07 0.96
N GLY A 8 -3.04 3.57 0.99
CA GLY A 8 -3.32 4.81 1.71
C GLY A 8 -3.06 4.62 3.21
N VAL A 9 -2.14 5.39 3.79
CA VAL A 9 -1.79 5.34 5.23
C VAL A 9 -2.24 6.62 5.91
N ARG A 10 -2.82 6.51 7.12
CA ARG A 10 -3.32 7.62 7.96
C ARG A 10 -2.19 8.52 8.46
N THR A 11 -1.66 9.32 7.55
CA THR A 11 -0.62 10.31 7.82
C THR A 11 -1.01 11.65 7.20
N GLY A 12 -0.40 12.72 7.71
CA GLY A 12 -0.55 14.05 7.13
C GLY A 12 0.13 14.25 5.78
N LEU A 13 0.92 13.28 5.28
CA LEU A 13 1.69 13.43 4.04
C LEU A 13 0.79 13.59 2.81
N MET A 14 -0.33 12.89 2.79
CA MET A 14 -1.30 12.88 1.68
C MET A 14 -2.71 13.32 2.14
N GLY A 15 -2.80 14.05 3.26
CA GLY A 15 -4.08 14.51 3.83
C GLY A 15 -4.99 13.39 4.36
N GLN A 16 -4.41 12.22 4.67
CA GLN A 16 -5.15 11.00 5.03
C GLN A 16 -5.30 10.81 6.54
N GLN A 17 -4.83 11.74 7.36
CA GLN A 17 -4.76 11.55 8.82
C GLN A 17 -6.12 11.25 9.48
N ASP A 18 -7.21 11.74 8.90
CA ASP A 18 -8.58 11.54 9.39
C ASP A 18 -9.39 10.54 8.51
N ASN A 19 -8.75 9.89 7.53
CA ASN A 19 -9.41 8.95 6.64
C ASN A 19 -9.54 7.56 7.31
N GLU A 20 -10.75 7.20 7.74
CA GLU A 20 -11.04 5.90 8.36
C GLU A 20 -10.85 4.70 7.40
N GLN A 21 -10.89 4.91 6.08
CA GLN A 21 -10.61 3.88 5.09
C GLN A 21 -9.11 3.68 4.83
N ALA A 22 -8.25 4.63 5.25
CA ALA A 22 -6.80 4.46 5.16
C ALA A 22 -6.28 3.55 6.29
N MET A 23 -5.17 2.85 6.04
CA MET A 23 -4.50 1.99 7.01
C MET A 23 -3.90 2.81 8.16
N PRO A 24 -4.08 2.43 9.43
CA PRO A 24 -3.37 3.04 10.55
C PRO A 24 -1.85 2.99 10.39
N LEU A 25 -1.15 4.05 10.78
CA LEU A 25 0.32 4.14 10.66
C LEU A 25 1.03 3.00 11.40
N ASP A 26 0.59 2.68 12.61
CA ASP A 26 1.21 1.65 13.45
C ASP A 26 1.06 0.25 12.82
N GLU A 27 -0.07 -0.02 12.17
CA GLU A 27 -0.30 -1.27 11.44
C GLU A 27 0.64 -1.35 10.23
N PHE A 28 0.72 -0.27 9.44
CA PHE A 28 1.62 -0.22 8.28
C PHE A 28 3.09 -0.45 8.68
N LEU A 29 3.55 0.21 9.75
CA LEU A 29 4.92 0.06 10.23
C LEU A 29 5.19 -1.36 10.77
N THR A 30 4.22 -1.93 11.49
CA THR A 30 4.33 -3.30 12.01
C THR A 30 4.52 -4.29 10.87
N GLU A 31 3.69 -4.20 9.83
CA GLU A 31 3.76 -5.11 8.68
C GLU A 31 5.01 -4.89 7.83
N ALA A 32 5.30 -3.64 7.44
CA ALA A 32 6.43 -3.34 6.59
C ALA A 32 7.78 -3.76 7.24
N LEU A 33 7.92 -3.55 8.55
CA LEU A 33 9.12 -3.97 9.27
C LEU A 33 9.19 -5.48 9.47
N ALA A 34 8.04 -6.17 9.67
CA ALA A 34 8.01 -7.62 9.73
C ALA A 34 8.42 -8.27 8.39
N LEU A 35 7.96 -7.72 7.26
CA LEU A 35 8.37 -8.16 5.93
C LEU A 35 9.86 -7.93 5.67
N LEU A 36 10.37 -6.78 6.08
CA LEU A 36 11.80 -6.46 5.97
C LEU A 36 12.68 -7.37 6.87
N GLU A 37 12.20 -7.71 8.07
CA GLU A 37 12.88 -8.66 8.94
C GLU A 37 12.89 -10.07 8.35
N ALA A 38 11.78 -10.49 7.73
CA ALA A 38 11.66 -11.80 7.09
C ALA A 38 12.56 -11.96 5.87
N ASP A 39 12.71 -10.90 5.05
CA ASP A 39 13.67 -10.87 3.94
C ASP A 39 14.43 -9.53 3.87
N PRO A 40 15.59 -9.42 4.54
CA PRO A 40 16.42 -8.23 4.49
C PRO A 40 17.05 -7.94 3.10
N ALA A 41 17.01 -8.91 2.20
CA ALA A 41 17.51 -8.78 0.83
C ALA A 41 16.40 -8.44 -0.19
N ALA A 42 15.15 -8.29 0.28
CA ALA A 42 14.02 -7.90 -0.56
C ALA A 42 14.33 -6.62 -1.34
N GLN A 43 14.03 -6.64 -2.63
CA GLN A 43 14.13 -5.43 -3.47
C GLN A 43 12.92 -4.52 -3.30
N GLU A 44 11.79 -5.12 -2.91
CA GLU A 44 10.52 -4.44 -2.69
C GLU A 44 9.80 -5.03 -1.48
N ILE A 45 9.21 -4.16 -0.66
CA ILE A 45 8.28 -4.51 0.41
C ILE A 45 6.89 -4.04 0.00
N VAL A 46 6.03 -4.98 -0.33
CA VAL A 46 4.61 -4.75 -0.63
C VAL A 46 3.83 -5.27 0.56
N VAL A 47 3.14 -4.37 1.26
CA VAL A 47 2.21 -4.79 2.32
C VAL A 47 0.90 -5.28 1.69
N GLU A 48 0.17 -6.12 2.40
CA GLU A 48 -1.06 -6.78 1.95
C GLU A 48 -2.07 -5.75 1.39
N GLY A 49 -2.22 -4.61 2.07
CA GLY A 49 -3.12 -3.53 1.63
C GLY A 49 -2.76 -2.91 0.27
N ALA A 50 -1.53 -3.08 -0.22
CA ALA A 50 -1.06 -2.57 -1.50
C ALA A 50 -1.05 -3.62 -2.63
N GLU A 51 -1.15 -4.92 -2.31
CA GLU A 51 -1.06 -6.02 -3.28
C GLU A 51 -2.11 -5.91 -4.39
N PHE A 52 -3.35 -5.53 -4.02
CA PHE A 52 -4.44 -5.32 -4.98
C PHE A 52 -4.05 -4.37 -6.13
N ALA A 53 -3.32 -3.29 -5.80
CA ALA A 53 -2.85 -2.33 -6.80
C ALA A 53 -1.55 -2.80 -7.49
N ARG A 54 -0.62 -3.41 -6.74
CA ARG A 54 0.66 -3.87 -7.26
C ARG A 54 0.51 -4.96 -8.32
N ASP A 55 -0.39 -5.91 -8.08
CA ASP A 55 -0.57 -7.09 -8.93
C ASP A 55 -1.58 -6.89 -10.06
N ALA A 56 -2.22 -5.72 -10.12
CA ALA A 56 -3.32 -5.42 -11.04
C ALA A 56 -2.99 -5.69 -12.52
N VAL A 57 -1.76 -5.41 -12.94
CA VAL A 57 -1.31 -5.69 -14.31
C VAL A 57 -1.10 -7.19 -14.50
N ALA A 58 -0.45 -7.85 -13.55
CA ALA A 58 -0.09 -9.26 -13.64
C ALA A 58 -1.33 -10.17 -13.65
N ASN A 59 -2.36 -9.82 -12.88
CA ASN A 59 -3.60 -10.59 -12.78
C ASN A 59 -4.71 -10.13 -13.76
N GLY A 60 -4.44 -9.12 -14.60
CA GLY A 60 -5.37 -8.62 -15.60
C GLY A 60 -6.51 -7.75 -15.06
N SER A 61 -6.44 -7.29 -13.81
CA SER A 61 -7.45 -6.42 -13.19
C SER A 61 -7.15 -4.91 -13.28
N TYR A 62 -6.14 -4.52 -14.07
CA TYR A 62 -5.70 -3.12 -14.22
C TYR A 62 -6.85 -2.13 -14.43
N ASP A 63 -7.73 -2.36 -15.41
CA ASP A 63 -8.83 -1.43 -15.72
C ASP A 63 -9.82 -1.29 -14.55
N GLN A 64 -10.06 -2.38 -13.81
CA GLN A 64 -10.92 -2.38 -12.62
C GLN A 64 -10.28 -1.57 -11.48
N VAL A 65 -9.01 -1.83 -11.20
CA VAL A 65 -8.24 -1.13 -10.15
C VAL A 65 -8.15 0.36 -10.46
N LEU A 66 -7.83 0.71 -11.71
CA LEU A 66 -7.75 2.10 -12.18
C LEU A 66 -9.10 2.82 -12.02
N ALA A 67 -10.21 2.16 -12.36
CA ALA A 67 -11.55 2.72 -12.19
C ALA A 67 -11.89 2.95 -10.71
N MET A 68 -11.52 2.03 -9.81
CA MET A 68 -11.73 2.18 -8.36
C MET A 68 -10.95 3.37 -7.79
N LEU A 69 -9.69 3.52 -8.17
CA LEU A 69 -8.85 4.63 -7.70
C LEU A 69 -9.28 5.97 -8.29
N GLY A 70 -9.69 6.02 -9.56
CA GLY A 70 -10.17 7.24 -10.21
C GLY A 70 -11.53 7.75 -9.69
N GLY A 71 -12.32 6.86 -9.07
CA GLY A 71 -13.60 7.22 -8.42
C GLY A 71 -13.46 7.68 -6.97
N SER A 72 -12.32 7.39 -6.33
CA SER A 72 -12.05 7.76 -4.95
C SER A 72 -11.51 9.19 -4.89
N LYS A 73 -12.36 10.17 -4.53
CA LYS A 73 -11.88 11.51 -4.20
C LYS A 73 -11.13 11.44 -2.86
N ALA A 74 -9.89 11.93 -2.87
CA ALA A 74 -9.09 12.19 -1.67
C ALA A 74 -9.78 13.16 -0.71
#